data_AF-A0A8H6NZ47-F1
#
_entry.id   AF-A0A8H6NZ47-F1
#
_cell.length_a   1.000
_cell.length_b   1.000
_cell.length_c   1.000
_cell.angle_alpha   90.00
_cell.angle_beta   90.00
_cell.angle_gamma   90.00
#
_symmetry.space_group_name_H-M   'P 1'
#
loop_
_entity.id
_entity.type
_entity.pdbx_description
1 polymer ?
#
loop_
_entity_poly.entity_id
_entity_poly.type
_entity_poly.pdbx_seq_one_letter_code
_entity_poly.pdbx_strand_id
1 'polypeptide(L)'
;MAAAQPSIEYLSTGANRQTAAADWSPSGTLAFGADTNIALWEPSSENAEGITTLLSGHKEVVKAVKFLPQVDGEDRRLLISGSDDQTLKVWSLDPKNSTAECIQTAHEHTAPVNCIAVLQSKNAPKQILLASGAADATIKIWQFASGELQLRQTIKTAPRYFPLCLALTALDEDEDVFVLAAAGTKTFVQ
;
A
#
# COMPACT_ATOMS: atom_id res chain seq x y z
N MET A 1 12.59 35.43 -18.42
CA MET A 1 13.04 34.06 -18.10
C MET A 1 11.99 33.13 -18.66
N ALA A 2 12.31 32.37 -19.70
CA ALA A 2 11.42 31.32 -20.19
C ALA A 2 11.40 30.20 -19.15
N ALA A 3 10.21 29.81 -18.68
CA ALA A 3 10.06 28.64 -17.84
C ALA A 3 10.58 27.43 -18.61
N ALA A 4 11.56 26.73 -18.05
CA ALA A 4 12.06 25.49 -18.64
C ALA A 4 10.86 24.55 -18.82
N GLN A 5 10.57 24.15 -20.07
CA GLN A 5 9.54 23.16 -20.30
C GLN A 5 10.01 21.84 -19.69
N PRO A 6 9.17 21.17 -18.88
CA PRO A 6 9.53 19.85 -18.36
C PRO A 6 9.73 18.90 -19.54
N SER A 7 10.89 18.26 -19.60
CA SER A 7 11.13 17.14 -20.50
C SER A 7 10.22 15.99 -20.08
N ILE A 8 9.29 15.61 -20.95
CA ILE A 8 8.41 14.47 -20.71
C ILE A 8 9.14 13.22 -21.19
N GLU A 9 9.69 12.46 -20.25
CA GLU A 9 10.25 11.14 -20.51
C GLU A 9 9.26 10.07 -20.02
N TYR A 10 8.85 9.16 -20.91
CA TYR A 10 7.95 8.06 -20.57
C TYR A 10 8.77 6.82 -20.25
N LEU A 11 8.87 6.48 -18.97
CA LEU A 11 9.52 5.27 -18.49
C LEU A 11 8.44 4.31 -17.99
N SER A 12 8.32 3.14 -18.63
CA SER A 12 7.38 2.09 -18.24
C SER A 12 8.14 0.91 -17.65
N THR A 13 7.77 0.52 -16.43
CA THR A 13 8.21 -0.73 -15.81
C THR A 13 7.00 -1.64 -15.65
N GLY A 14 7.18 -2.94 -15.95
CA GLY A 14 6.10 -3.92 -15.89
C GLY A 14 5.76 -4.27 -14.45
N ALA A 15 4.48 -4.08 -14.08
CA ALA A 15 3.93 -4.55 -12.82
C ALA A 15 3.04 -5.79 -13.06
N ASN A 16 2.79 -6.57 -12.01
CA ASN A 16 1.78 -7.65 -12.02
C ASN A 16 0.44 -7.15 -12.61
N ARG A 17 -0.41 -8.07 -13.12
CA ARG A 17 -1.70 -7.76 -13.79
C ARG A 17 -2.70 -6.92 -12.98
N GLN A 18 -2.40 -6.56 -11.73
CA GLN A 18 -3.30 -5.84 -10.81
C GLN A 18 -2.89 -4.36 -10.70
N THR A 19 -3.84 -3.46 -10.95
CA THR A 19 -3.63 -2.00 -10.88
C THR A 19 -3.28 -1.49 -9.48
N ALA A 20 -3.66 -2.22 -8.43
CA ALA A 20 -3.36 -1.89 -7.04
C ALA A 20 -1.91 -2.23 -6.61
N ALA A 21 -1.15 -2.92 -7.46
CA ALA A 21 0.17 -3.43 -7.14
C ALA A 21 1.28 -2.38 -7.29
N ALA A 22 0.98 -1.08 -7.41
CA ALA A 22 1.99 -0.03 -7.50
C ALA A 22 1.63 1.20 -6.66
N ASP A 23 2.64 1.88 -6.14
CA ASP A 23 2.51 3.11 -5.37
C ASP A 23 3.78 3.97 -5.41
N TRP A 24 3.62 5.29 -5.31
CA TRP A 24 4.73 6.23 -5.24
C TRP A 24 4.91 6.74 -3.82
N SER A 25 6.16 6.79 -3.36
CA SER A 25 6.50 7.54 -2.16
C SER A 25 6.53 9.05 -2.48
N PRO A 26 6.33 9.93 -1.49
CA PRO A 26 6.51 11.38 -1.67
C PRO A 26 7.91 11.79 -2.14
N SER A 27 8.91 10.93 -1.90
CA SER A 27 10.29 11.16 -2.32
C SER A 27 10.59 10.74 -3.77
N GLY A 28 9.60 10.23 -4.51
CA GLY A 28 9.80 9.80 -5.91
C GLY A 28 10.32 8.38 -6.08
N THR A 29 10.20 7.51 -5.06
CA THR A 29 10.47 6.07 -5.21
C THR A 29 9.19 5.36 -5.61
N LEU A 30 9.21 4.60 -6.71
CA LEU A 30 8.12 3.70 -7.09
C LEU A 30 8.32 2.35 -6.41
N ALA A 31 7.27 1.81 -5.81
CA ALA A 31 7.19 0.41 -5.41
C ALA A 31 6.12 -0.30 -6.23
N PHE A 32 6.41 -1.51 -6.72
CA PHE A 32 5.45 -2.30 -7.45
C PHE A 32 5.62 -3.81 -7.27
N GLY A 33 4.52 -4.56 -7.38
CA GLY A 33 4.53 -6.02 -7.33
C GLY A 33 5.19 -6.61 -8.57
N ALA A 34 6.16 -7.50 -8.34
CA ALA A 34 6.93 -8.23 -9.34
C ALA A 34 6.90 -9.73 -8.99
N ASP A 35 5.90 -10.44 -9.51
CA ASP A 35 5.54 -11.80 -9.11
C ASP A 35 5.29 -11.90 -7.60
N THR A 36 6.04 -12.75 -6.88
CA THR A 36 5.97 -12.90 -5.41
C THR A 36 6.78 -11.85 -4.65
N ASN A 37 7.44 -10.92 -5.35
CA ASN A 37 8.30 -9.89 -4.75
C ASN A 37 7.68 -8.50 -4.93
N ILE A 38 8.29 -7.51 -4.26
CA ILE A 38 8.05 -6.09 -4.52
C ILE A 38 9.35 -5.50 -5.04
N ALA A 39 9.30 -4.86 -6.20
CA ALA A 39 10.42 -4.13 -6.79
C ALA A 39 10.34 -2.66 -6.42
N LEU A 40 11.47 -2.06 -6.10
CA LEU A 40 11.64 -0.61 -5.94
C LEU A 40 12.39 -0.05 -7.13
N TRP A 41 12.00 1.15 -7.54
CA TRP A 41 12.66 1.88 -8.62
C TRP A 41 12.69 3.37 -8.30
N GLU A 42 13.85 3.99 -8.48
CA GLU A 42 14.06 5.42 -8.28
C GLU A 42 14.55 6.07 -9.59
N PRO A 43 13.64 6.63 -10.41
CA PRO A 43 13.96 7.16 -11.72
C PRO A 43 14.87 8.40 -11.67
N SER A 44 14.84 9.15 -10.57
CA SER A 44 15.62 10.37 -10.40
C SER A 44 17.03 10.13 -9.87
N SER A 45 17.43 8.87 -9.65
CA SER A 45 18.79 8.54 -9.24
C SER A 45 19.77 8.82 -10.38
N GLU A 46 20.99 9.25 -10.06
CA GLU A 46 22.03 9.54 -11.07
C GLU A 46 22.33 8.32 -11.97
N ASN A 47 22.06 7.11 -11.46
CA ASN A 47 22.17 5.84 -12.16
C ASN A 47 20.78 5.21 -12.33
N ALA A 48 19.89 5.83 -13.11
CA ALA A 48 18.54 5.34 -13.40
C ALA A 48 18.56 4.04 -14.25
N GLU A 49 19.14 2.96 -13.70
CA GLU A 49 19.37 1.66 -14.36
C GLU A 49 18.19 0.69 -14.19
N GLY A 50 17.06 1.14 -13.65
CA GLY A 50 15.87 0.32 -13.40
C GLY A 50 15.76 -0.12 -11.94
N ILE A 51 15.33 -1.36 -11.70
CA ILE A 51 14.99 -1.85 -10.35
C ILE A 51 16.20 -1.75 -9.41
N THR A 52 16.05 -1.01 -8.31
CA THR A 52 17.13 -0.78 -7.33
C THR A 52 17.11 -1.79 -6.18
N THR A 53 15.93 -2.34 -5.85
CA THR A 53 15.78 -3.27 -4.72
C THR A 53 14.63 -4.24 -4.97
N LEU A 54 14.79 -5.49 -4.52
CA LEU A 54 13.72 -6.50 -4.50
C LEU A 54 13.44 -6.94 -3.06
N LEU A 55 12.21 -6.74 -2.62
CA LEU A 55 11.72 -7.22 -1.33
C LEU A 55 11.16 -8.62 -1.54
N SER A 56 11.86 -9.62 -1.00
CA SER A 56 11.46 -11.02 -1.06
C SER A 56 10.84 -11.48 0.25
N GLY A 57 9.72 -12.20 0.19
CA GLY A 57 9.13 -12.80 1.40
C GLY A 57 7.66 -13.19 1.31
N HIS A 58 6.91 -12.71 0.33
CA HIS A 58 5.61 -13.31 0.00
C HIS A 58 5.82 -14.65 -0.70
N LYS A 59 4.86 -15.57 -0.52
CA LYS A 59 4.92 -16.92 -1.08
C LYS A 59 4.20 -17.05 -2.41
N GLU A 60 3.32 -16.11 -2.70
CA GLU A 60 2.48 -16.05 -3.90
C GLU A 60 2.43 -14.59 -4.39
N VAL A 61 1.78 -14.38 -5.53
CA VAL A 61 1.74 -13.10 -6.25
C VAL A 61 1.33 -11.93 -5.36
N VAL A 62 2.12 -10.85 -5.41
CA VAL A 62 1.80 -9.57 -4.75
C VAL A 62 0.79 -8.80 -5.59
N LYS A 63 -0.29 -8.35 -4.95
CA LYS A 63 -1.45 -7.73 -5.62
C LYS A 63 -1.73 -6.30 -5.18
N ALA A 64 -1.30 -5.94 -3.99
CA ALA A 64 -1.45 -4.59 -3.47
C ALA A 64 -0.14 -4.14 -2.84
N VAL A 65 0.26 -2.91 -3.13
CA VAL A 65 1.41 -2.23 -2.53
C VAL A 65 1.01 -0.79 -2.23
N LYS A 66 1.31 -0.32 -1.02
CA LYS A 66 1.10 1.07 -0.59
C LYS A 66 2.25 1.52 0.30
N PHE A 67 2.78 2.71 0.06
CA PHE A 67 3.64 3.37 1.03
C PHE A 67 2.80 3.82 2.22
N LEU A 68 3.36 3.67 3.42
CA LEU A 68 2.79 4.33 4.59
C LEU A 68 3.33 5.77 4.64
N PRO A 69 2.48 6.75 4.98
CA PRO A 69 2.92 8.12 5.19
C PRO A 69 4.07 8.20 6.19
N GLN A 70 5.01 9.10 5.94
CA GLN A 70 6.14 9.31 6.85
C GLN A 70 5.63 9.96 8.13
N VAL A 71 6.06 9.44 9.28
CA VAL A 71 5.79 10.03 10.58
C VAL A 71 7.00 10.87 10.95
N ASP A 72 6.79 12.14 11.31
CA ASP A 72 7.87 13.05 11.68
C ASP A 72 8.76 12.44 12.78
N GLY A 73 10.07 12.41 12.51
CA GLY A 73 11.08 11.83 13.39
C GLY A 73 11.44 10.36 13.10
N GLU A 74 10.83 9.72 12.10
CA GLU A 74 11.25 8.40 11.61
C GLU A 74 12.09 8.50 10.33
N ASP A 75 13.31 7.98 10.38
CA ASP A 75 14.25 7.92 9.25
C ASP A 75 13.87 6.83 8.22
N ARG A 76 13.01 5.88 8.61
CA ARG A 76 12.68 4.71 7.81
C ARG A 76 11.42 4.95 7.00
N ARG A 77 11.39 4.46 5.75
CA ARG A 77 10.17 4.43 4.95
C ARG A 77 9.48 3.10 5.19
N LEU A 78 8.16 3.15 5.37
CA LEU A 78 7.37 1.94 5.57
C LEU A 78 6.50 1.67 4.35
N LEU A 79 6.32 0.40 4.05
CA LEU A 79 5.49 -0.07 2.95
C LEU A 79 4.62 -1.23 3.47
N ILE A 80 3.37 -1.27 3.02
CA ILE A 80 2.48 -2.41 3.25
C ILE A 80 2.15 -3.09 1.92
N SER A 81 2.13 -4.42 1.94
CA SER A 81 1.75 -5.21 0.77
C SER A 81 0.72 -6.27 1.11
N GLY A 82 -0.06 -6.68 0.11
CA GLY A 82 -1.03 -7.76 0.17
C GLY A 82 -0.84 -8.73 -0.99
N SER A 83 -1.01 -10.02 -0.74
CA SER A 83 -0.70 -11.10 -1.69
C SER A 83 -1.80 -12.17 -1.78
N ASP A 84 -1.75 -12.96 -2.85
CA ASP A 84 -2.49 -14.21 -2.99
C ASP A 84 -2.14 -15.24 -1.88
N ASP A 85 -1.02 -15.06 -1.17
CA ASP A 85 -0.64 -15.88 0.01
C ASP A 85 -1.48 -15.57 1.26
N GLN A 86 -2.50 -14.72 1.11
CA GLN A 86 -3.50 -14.35 2.11
C GLN A 86 -2.94 -13.46 3.23
N THR A 87 -1.69 -12.99 3.10
CA THR A 87 -1.05 -12.17 4.13
C THR A 87 -0.97 -10.72 3.74
N LEU A 88 -0.96 -9.87 4.78
CA LEU A 88 -0.38 -8.53 4.68
C LEU A 88 1.04 -8.57 5.24
N LYS A 89 1.96 -7.83 4.64
CA LYS A 89 3.32 -7.64 5.17
C LYS A 89 3.64 -6.16 5.30
N VAL A 90 4.28 -5.80 6.41
CA VAL A 90 4.86 -4.47 6.61
C VAL A 90 6.36 -4.58 6.42
N TRP A 91 6.90 -3.67 5.61
CA TRP A 91 8.29 -3.62 5.23
C TRP A 91 8.91 -2.32 5.73
N SER A 92 10.11 -2.41 6.28
CA SER A 92 10.93 -1.27 6.65
C SER A 92 12.05 -1.10 5.63
N LEU A 93 12.13 0.08 5.05
CA LEU A 93 13.14 0.47 4.08
C LEU A 93 14.12 1.43 4.74
N ASP A 94 15.39 1.05 4.78
CA ASP A 94 16.48 1.93 5.20
C ASP A 94 17.07 2.66 3.99
N PRO A 95 16.82 3.97 3.84
CA PRO A 95 17.33 4.74 2.70
C PRO A 95 18.86 4.86 2.69
N LYS A 96 19.54 4.68 3.83
CA LYS A 96 21.02 4.84 3.92
C LYS A 96 21.74 3.64 3.33
N ASN A 97 21.16 2.44 3.46
CA ASN A 97 21.80 1.19 3.07
C ASN A 97 21.11 0.47 1.91
N SER A 98 20.01 1.03 1.37
CA SER A 98 19.18 0.38 0.33
C SER A 98 18.72 -1.02 0.73
N THR A 99 18.55 -1.25 2.04
CA THR A 99 18.09 -2.53 2.60
C THR A 99 16.62 -2.46 2.95
N ALA A 100 15.92 -3.57 2.72
CA ALA A 100 14.52 -3.73 3.09
C ALA A 100 14.33 -4.97 3.95
N GLU A 101 13.57 -4.85 5.04
CA GLU A 101 13.23 -5.97 5.93
C GLU A 101 11.72 -6.10 6.10
N CYS A 102 11.21 -7.33 6.10
CA CYS A 102 9.84 -7.60 6.53
C CYS A 102 9.80 -7.57 8.06
N ILE A 103 9.13 -6.56 8.62
CA ILE A 103 9.06 -6.38 10.08
C ILE A 103 7.81 -7.02 10.69
N GLN A 104 6.73 -7.17 9.91
CA GLN A 104 5.48 -7.77 10.37
C GLN A 104 4.78 -8.54 9.26
N THR A 105 4.07 -9.60 9.64
CA THR A 105 3.17 -10.36 8.75
C THR A 105 1.84 -10.57 9.49
N ALA A 106 0.73 -10.20 8.86
CA ALA A 106 -0.61 -10.45 9.38
C ALA A 106 -1.32 -11.55 8.57
N HIS A 107 -1.95 -12.48 9.28
CA HIS A 107 -2.58 -13.70 8.73
C HIS A 107 -4.10 -13.71 8.88
N GLU A 108 -4.72 -12.54 9.06
CA GLU A 108 -6.14 -12.44 9.41
C GLU A 108 -7.08 -12.68 8.23
N HIS A 109 -6.61 -12.49 7.00
CA HIS A 109 -7.35 -12.82 5.79
C HIS A 109 -7.26 -14.32 5.50
N THR A 110 -8.35 -14.89 4.99
CA THR A 110 -8.48 -16.34 4.72
C THR A 110 -8.50 -16.68 3.23
N ALA A 111 -8.28 -15.66 2.40
CA ALA A 111 -8.16 -15.76 0.96
C ALA A 111 -7.33 -14.56 0.45
N PRO A 112 -6.94 -14.53 -0.83
CA PRO A 112 -6.10 -13.48 -1.39
C PRO A 112 -6.47 -12.04 -1.02
N VAL A 113 -5.47 -11.25 -0.64
CA VAL A 113 -5.60 -9.81 -0.43
C VAL A 113 -5.50 -9.11 -1.78
N ASN A 114 -6.55 -8.38 -2.16
CA ASN A 114 -6.65 -7.78 -3.50
C ASN A 114 -6.26 -6.31 -3.52
N CYS A 115 -6.53 -5.57 -2.45
CA CYS A 115 -6.39 -4.11 -2.43
C CYS A 115 -6.13 -3.59 -1.02
N ILE A 116 -5.41 -2.47 -0.94
CA ILE A 116 -5.10 -1.77 0.31
C ILE A 116 -5.35 -0.27 0.08
N ALA A 117 -5.95 0.40 1.08
CA ALA A 117 -6.01 1.85 1.19
C ALA A 117 -5.33 2.28 2.49
N VAL A 118 -4.68 3.45 2.47
CA VAL A 118 -3.94 4.01 3.60
C VAL A 118 -4.36 5.46 3.78
N LEU A 119 -4.57 5.87 5.03
CA LEU A 119 -4.86 7.24 5.41
C LEU A 119 -4.10 7.56 6.70
N GLN A 120 -3.30 8.63 6.68
CA GLN A 120 -2.74 9.20 7.90
C GLN A 120 -3.69 10.28 8.41
N SER A 121 -4.03 10.19 9.70
CA SER A 121 -4.82 11.22 10.37
C SER A 121 -3.96 12.46 10.60
N LYS A 122 -4.46 13.64 10.24
CA LYS A 122 -3.85 14.93 10.60
C LYS A 122 -3.88 15.16 12.11
N ASN A 123 -4.95 14.71 12.77
CA ASN A 123 -5.13 14.89 14.22
C ASN A 123 -4.33 13.88 15.04
N ALA A 124 -3.94 12.75 14.44
CA ALA A 124 -3.08 11.74 15.05
C ALA A 124 -1.99 11.29 14.07
N PRO A 125 -0.95 12.10 13.81
CA PRO A 125 0.04 11.83 12.75
C PRO A 125 0.87 10.56 12.98
N LYS A 126 0.90 10.06 14.22
CA LYS A 126 1.55 8.79 14.61
C LYS A 126 0.64 7.57 14.44
N GLN A 127 -0.60 7.77 14.02
CA GLN A 127 -1.60 6.72 13.82
C GLN A 127 -2.01 6.71 12.34
N ILE A 128 -1.79 5.58 11.70
CA ILE A 128 -2.14 5.37 10.30
C ILE A 128 -3.31 4.40 10.28
N LEU A 129 -4.40 4.82 9.62
CA LEU A 129 -5.56 3.98 9.37
C LEU A 129 -5.36 3.27 8.03
N LEU A 130 -5.60 1.96 8.02
CA LEU A 130 -5.50 1.15 6.81
C LEU A 130 -6.76 0.34 6.61
N ALA A 131 -7.11 0.09 5.35
CA ALA A 131 -8.14 -0.85 4.98
C ALA A 131 -7.58 -1.86 3.98
N SER A 132 -7.81 -3.14 4.21
CA SER A 132 -7.48 -4.21 3.27
C SER A 132 -8.73 -4.95 2.82
N GLY A 133 -8.81 -5.28 1.54
CA GLY A 133 -9.94 -5.99 0.95
C GLY A 133 -9.48 -7.29 0.31
N ALA A 134 -10.23 -8.37 0.52
CA ALA A 134 -9.79 -9.71 0.12
C ALA A 134 -10.90 -10.56 -0.53
N ALA A 135 -10.48 -11.63 -1.19
CA ALA A 135 -11.35 -12.63 -1.82
C ALA A 135 -12.15 -13.46 -0.79
N ASP A 136 -11.88 -13.30 0.51
CA ASP A 136 -12.69 -13.88 1.59
C ASP A 136 -14.01 -13.10 1.80
N ALA A 137 -14.26 -12.12 0.93
CA ALA A 137 -15.42 -11.24 0.95
C ALA A 137 -15.50 -10.36 2.21
N THR A 138 -14.35 -10.04 2.78
CA THR A 138 -14.22 -9.10 3.88
C THR A 138 -13.35 -7.91 3.52
N ILE A 139 -13.63 -6.81 4.21
CA ILE A 139 -12.73 -5.68 4.35
C ILE A 139 -12.29 -5.65 5.82
N LYS A 140 -11.00 -5.49 6.07
CA LYS A 140 -10.44 -5.36 7.42
C LYS A 140 -9.88 -3.97 7.61
N ILE A 141 -10.20 -3.38 8.76
CA ILE A 141 -9.70 -2.07 9.17
C ILE A 141 -8.59 -2.28 10.20
N TRP A 142 -7.48 -1.60 9.97
CA TRP A 142 -6.27 -1.73 10.76
C TRP A 142 -5.82 -0.37 11.25
N GLN A 143 -5.15 -0.38 12.39
CA GLN A 143 -4.41 0.77 12.87
C GLN A 143 -2.93 0.39 12.94
N PHE A 144 -2.08 1.22 12.35
CA PHE A 144 -0.64 1.12 12.51
C PHE A 144 -0.14 2.28 13.37
N ALA A 145 0.45 1.96 14.51
CA ALA A 145 1.02 2.94 15.43
C ALA A 145 2.19 2.32 16.20
N SER A 146 3.22 3.11 16.48
CA SER A 146 4.40 2.67 17.24
C SER A 146 5.05 1.38 16.70
N GLY A 147 5.07 1.23 15.37
CA GLY A 147 5.64 0.07 14.70
C GLY A 147 4.75 -1.18 14.70
N GLU A 148 3.49 -1.09 15.15
CA GLU A 148 2.59 -2.24 15.28
C GLU A 148 1.31 -2.11 14.45
N LEU A 149 1.03 -3.13 13.61
CA LEU A 149 -0.21 -3.27 12.85
C LEU A 149 -1.24 -4.08 13.65
N GLN A 150 -2.34 -3.43 14.03
CA GLN A 150 -3.42 -4.03 14.81
C GLN A 150 -4.73 -4.08 14.02
N LEU A 151 -5.39 -5.24 14.00
CA LEU A 151 -6.74 -5.37 13.46
C LEU A 151 -7.74 -4.69 14.40
N ARG A 152 -8.54 -3.76 13.88
CA ARG A 152 -9.57 -3.03 14.62
C ARG A 152 -10.97 -3.53 14.32
N GLN A 153 -11.24 -3.85 13.05
CA GLN A 153 -12.58 -4.25 12.62
C GLN A 153 -12.52 -5.19 11.43
N THR A 154 -13.47 -6.13 11.35
CA THR A 154 -13.75 -6.90 10.15
C THR A 154 -15.16 -6.57 9.66
N ILE A 155 -15.26 -6.16 8.41
CA ILE A 155 -16.50 -5.82 7.71
C ILE A 155 -16.78 -6.94 6.70
N LYS A 156 -17.93 -7.60 6.81
CA LYS A 156 -18.38 -8.57 5.81
C LYS A 156 -19.11 -7.84 4.70
N THR A 157 -18.77 -8.11 3.45
CA THR A 157 -19.49 -7.54 2.31
C THR A 157 -20.85 -8.21 2.16
N ALA A 158 -21.93 -7.42 2.14
CA ALA A 158 -23.31 -7.92 2.03
C ALA A 158 -24.11 -7.06 1.04
N PRO A 159 -24.56 -7.61 -0.10
CA PRO A 159 -24.38 -8.98 -0.57
C PRO A 159 -22.92 -9.31 -0.87
N ARG A 160 -22.53 -10.59 -0.76
CA ARG A 160 -21.13 -11.05 -0.94
C ARG A 160 -20.53 -10.52 -2.25
N TYR A 161 -19.46 -9.75 -2.17
CA TYR A 161 -18.60 -9.36 -3.31
C TYR A 161 -17.12 -9.42 -2.89
N PHE A 162 -16.21 -9.40 -3.87
CA PHE A 162 -14.78 -9.34 -3.59
C PHE A 162 -14.31 -7.90 -3.78
N PRO A 163 -13.81 -7.21 -2.73
CA PRO A 163 -13.20 -5.92 -2.90
C PRO A 163 -11.98 -6.04 -3.82
N LEU A 164 -11.90 -5.14 -4.79
CA LEU A 164 -10.80 -5.04 -5.77
C LEU A 164 -10.14 -3.66 -5.73
N CYS A 165 -10.82 -2.65 -5.19
CA CYS A 165 -10.28 -1.32 -4.98
C CYS A 165 -10.92 -0.72 -3.72
N LEU A 166 -10.11 0.03 -2.95
CA LEU A 166 -10.53 0.75 -1.75
C LEU A 166 -10.04 2.19 -1.85
N ALA A 167 -10.86 3.12 -1.37
CA ALA A 167 -10.48 4.51 -1.16
C ALA A 167 -10.94 4.95 0.23
N LEU A 168 -10.03 5.54 1.00
CA LEU A 168 -10.25 5.92 2.40
C LEU A 168 -9.90 7.39 2.58
N THR A 169 -10.79 8.17 3.19
CA THR A 169 -10.60 9.60 3.46
C THR A 169 -11.36 10.04 4.70
N ALA A 170 -10.96 11.15 5.32
CA ALA A 170 -11.80 11.87 6.27
C ALA A 170 -12.91 12.62 5.51
N LEU A 171 -14.09 12.72 6.12
CA LEU A 171 -15.24 13.46 5.58
C LEU A 171 -15.24 14.92 6.05
N ASP A 172 -14.70 15.18 7.23
CA ASP A 172 -14.64 16.46 7.91
C ASP A 172 -13.19 16.89 8.19
N GLU A 173 -13.03 18.17 8.51
CA GLU A 173 -11.71 18.74 8.88
C GLU A 173 -11.25 18.26 10.25
N ASP A 174 -12.20 17.95 11.14
CA ASP A 174 -11.96 17.44 12.48
C ASP A 174 -11.60 15.94 12.50
N GLU A 175 -11.69 15.26 11.36
CA GLU A 175 -11.39 13.82 11.20
C GLU A 175 -12.13 12.91 12.19
N ASP A 176 -13.33 13.30 12.62
CA ASP A 176 -14.19 12.49 13.48
C ASP A 176 -14.88 11.39 12.66
N VAL A 177 -15.08 11.63 11.36
CA VAL A 177 -15.76 10.70 10.45
C VAL A 177 -14.86 10.32 9.28
N PHE A 178 -14.53 9.02 9.19
CA PHE A 178 -13.85 8.45 8.05
C PHE A 178 -14.82 7.74 7.11
N VAL A 179 -14.61 7.92 5.80
CA VAL A 179 -15.39 7.26 4.75
C VAL A 179 -14.49 6.29 4.00
N LEU A 180 -14.95 5.05 3.91
CA LEU A 180 -14.35 4.02 3.09
C LEU A 180 -15.27 3.70 1.92
N ALA A 181 -14.80 3.95 0.70
CA ALA A 181 -15.44 3.47 -0.51
C ALA A 181 -14.78 2.16 -0.95
N ALA A 182 -15.59 1.18 -1.33
CA ALA A 182 -15.12 -0.12 -1.81
C ALA A 182 -15.78 -0.46 -3.14
N ALA A 183 -14.96 -0.80 -4.13
CA ALA A 183 -15.39 -1.31 -5.42
C ALA A 183 -14.95 -2.76 -5.58
N GLY A 184 -15.74 -3.57 -6.29
CA GLY A 184 -15.51 -5.00 -6.38
C GLY A 184 -16.22 -5.68 -7.54
N THR A 185 -16.41 -6.99 -7.43
CA THR A 185 -16.95 -7.85 -8.49
C THR A 185 -18.46 -7.69 -8.75
N LYS A 186 -19.13 -6.72 -8.11
CA LYS A 186 -20.56 -6.48 -8.25
C LYS A 186 -20.84 -5.01 -8.50
N THR A 187 -21.95 -4.74 -9.17
CA THR A 187 -22.41 -3.41 -9.57
C THR A 187 -23.29 -2.70 -8.53
N PHE A 188 -23.49 -3.32 -7.36
CA PHE A 188 -24.29 -2.73 -6.28
C PHE A 188 -23.41 -1.96 -5.31
N VAL A 189 -23.82 -0.74 -4.98
CA VAL A 189 -23.21 0.14 -3.98
C VAL A 189 -23.94 -0.09 -2.65
N GLN A 190 -23.18 -0.26 -1.57
CA GLN A 190 -23.70 -0.31 -0.19
C GLN A 190 -23.46 1.04 0.50
#